data_AF-A0A8I0FD33-F1
#
_entry.id   AF-A0A8I0FD33-F1
#
_cell.length_a   1.000
_cell.length_b   1.000
_cell.length_c   1.000
_cell.angle_alpha   90.00
_cell.angle_beta   90.00
_cell.angle_gamma   90.00
#
_symmetry.space_group_name_H-M   'P 1'
#
loop_
_entity.id
_entity.type
_entity.pdbx_description
1 polymer ?
#
loop_
_entity_poly.entity_id
_entity_poly.type
_entity_poly.pdbx_seq_one_letter_code
_entity_poly.pdbx_strand_id
1 'polypeptide(L)'
;TWCSSKTIFGCTEESRSYCCFKSILAKIINREGRKQLGLSLETCEGITVEQLQKLDFSKIDMTEFQNSVVPKNVDLGDKAEKIRERVNKQAVGGYYSE
;
A
#
# COMPACT_ATOMS: atom_id res chain seq x y z
N THR A 1 5.21 18.44 -16.41
CA THR A 1 5.78 18.06 -17.71
C THR A 1 6.58 19.22 -18.24
N TRP A 2 7.75 18.98 -18.80
CA TRP A 2 8.57 20.02 -19.45
C TRP A 2 9.16 19.47 -20.75
N CYS A 3 9.59 20.36 -21.63
CA CYS A 3 10.29 19.98 -22.85
C CYS A 3 11.77 19.77 -22.55
N SER A 4 12.28 18.54 -22.64
CA SER A 4 13.71 18.25 -22.44
C SER A 4 14.54 18.52 -23.68
N SER A 5 13.94 18.44 -24.88
CA SER A 5 14.62 18.70 -26.15
C SER A 5 13.73 19.50 -27.10
N LYS A 6 14.26 20.59 -27.66
CA LYS A 6 13.53 21.54 -28.50
C LYS A 6 14.31 21.84 -29.78
N THR A 7 13.60 21.85 -30.91
CA THR A 7 14.12 22.27 -32.21
C THR A 7 13.36 23.48 -32.74
N ILE A 8 13.74 23.99 -33.92
CA ILE A 8 13.04 25.08 -34.60
C ILE A 8 11.59 24.72 -34.99
N PHE A 9 11.25 23.42 -35.03
CA PHE A 9 9.92 22.92 -35.37
C PHE A 9 9.04 22.63 -34.14
N GLY A 10 9.56 22.80 -32.91
CA GLY A 10 8.81 22.58 -31.68
C GLY A 10 9.52 21.69 -30.66
N CYS A 11 8.78 21.25 -29.64
CA CYS A 11 9.29 20.32 -28.65
C CYS A 11 9.39 18.91 -29.25
N THR A 12 10.57 18.29 -29.17
CA THR A 12 10.80 16.95 -29.69
C THR A 12 10.79 15.88 -28.61
N GLU A 13 11.00 16.26 -27.35
CA GLU A 13 10.99 15.33 -26.22
C GLU A 13 10.31 15.96 -24.99
N GLU A 14 9.24 15.32 -24.49
CA GLU A 14 8.59 15.69 -23.25
C GLU A 14 9.09 14.83 -22.09
N SER A 15 9.59 15.48 -21.06
CA SER A 15 9.95 14.86 -19.80
C SER A 15 8.87 15.07 -18.73
N ARG A 16 8.68 14.04 -17.91
CA ARG A 16 7.72 14.01 -16.80
C ARG A 16 8.40 13.50 -15.55
N SER A 17 8.08 14.11 -14.41
CA SER A 17 8.54 13.66 -13.10
C SER A 17 7.38 13.01 -12.36
N TYR A 18 7.66 11.92 -11.67
CA TYR A 18 6.70 11.16 -10.88
C TYR A 18 7.31 10.78 -9.53
N CYS A 19 6.46 10.70 -8.50
CA CYS A 19 6.87 10.16 -7.22
C CYS A 19 6.88 8.64 -7.24
N CYS A 20 8.04 8.04 -6.95
CA CYS A 20 8.21 6.60 -6.82
C CYS A 20 8.01 6.16 -5.37
N PHE A 21 6.92 5.43 -5.11
CA PHE A 21 6.61 4.87 -3.79
C PHE A 21 6.98 3.39 -3.74
N LYS A 22 7.42 2.92 -2.57
CA LYS A 22 7.79 1.51 -2.35
C LYS A 22 6.59 0.55 -2.36
N SER A 23 5.37 1.05 -2.14
CA SER A 23 4.14 0.26 -2.16
C SER A 23 2.91 1.14 -2.43
N ILE A 24 1.79 0.50 -2.78
CA ILE A 24 0.48 1.17 -2.91
C ILE A 24 0.09 1.82 -1.57
N LEU A 25 0.30 1.13 -0.45
CA LEU A 25 0.02 1.67 0.88
C LEU A 25 0.82 2.95 1.15
N ALA A 26 2.12 2.94 0.87
CA ALA A 26 2.98 4.12 1.06
C ALA A 26 2.54 5.29 0.18
N LYS A 27 2.11 5.01 -1.06
CA LYS A 27 1.55 6.02 -1.98
C LYS A 27 0.30 6.66 -1.40
N ILE A 28 -0.67 5.85 -0.97
CA ILE A 28 -1.96 6.34 -0.45
C ILE A 28 -1.75 7.15 0.83
N ILE A 29 -1.02 6.60 1.81
CA ILE A 29 -0.76 7.30 3.09
C ILE A 29 -0.03 8.62 2.85
N ASN A 30 0.98 8.65 1.99
CA ASN A 30 1.72 9.89 1.74
C ASN A 30 0.83 10.92 1.01
N ARG A 31 0.11 10.53 -0.05
CA ARG A 31 -0.72 11.47 -0.83
C ARG A 31 -1.90 12.00 -0.02
N GLU A 32 -2.67 11.13 0.63
CA GLU A 32 -3.84 11.55 1.43
C GLU A 32 -3.41 12.21 2.74
N GLY A 33 -2.34 11.72 3.37
CA GLY A 33 -1.78 12.34 4.57
C GLY A 33 -1.29 13.76 4.32
N ARG A 34 -0.56 14.01 3.22
CA ARG A 34 -0.12 15.36 2.84
C ARG A 34 -1.29 16.30 2.58
N LYS A 35 -2.39 15.82 1.99
CA LYS A 35 -3.62 16.63 1.84
C LYS A 35 -4.21 17.05 3.18
N GLN A 36 -4.35 16.11 4.13
CA GLN A 36 -4.89 16.42 5.46
C GLN A 36 -4.00 17.37 6.26
N LEU A 37 -2.67 17.23 6.10
CA LEU A 37 -1.68 18.05 6.79
C LEU A 37 -1.40 19.40 6.11
N GLY A 38 -2.02 19.69 4.96
CA GLY A 38 -1.78 20.91 4.19
C GLY A 38 -0.38 21.02 3.58
N LEU A 39 0.28 19.88 3.32
CA LEU A 39 1.62 19.81 2.73
C LEU A 39 1.55 19.80 1.20
N SER A 40 2.57 20.37 0.56
CA SER A 40 2.66 20.43 -0.92
C SER A 40 2.65 19.04 -1.56
N LEU A 41 1.85 18.82 -2.59
CA LEU A 41 1.83 17.55 -3.35
C LEU A 41 2.87 17.49 -4.48
N GLU A 42 3.59 18.59 -4.72
CA GLU A 42 4.62 18.71 -5.76
C GLU A 42 5.90 17.97 -5.39
N THR A 43 6.17 17.85 -4.08
CA THR A 43 7.36 17.16 -3.55
C THR A 43 7.03 15.72 -3.18
N CYS A 44 7.97 14.81 -3.42
CA CYS A 44 7.83 13.38 -3.11
C CYS A 44 8.31 13.00 -1.70
N GLU A 45 8.53 13.97 -0.82
CA GLU A 45 9.00 13.74 0.53
C GLU A 45 8.00 12.90 1.35
N GLY A 46 8.54 12.03 2.20
CA GLY A 46 7.74 11.29 3.17
C GLY A 46 7.13 12.24 4.21
N ILE A 47 6.13 11.73 4.92
CA ILE A 47 5.67 12.33 6.17
C ILE A 47 6.42 11.71 7.35
N THR A 48 6.66 12.51 8.37
CA THR A 48 7.27 12.06 9.64
C THR A 48 6.31 11.19 10.45
N VAL A 49 6.83 10.52 11.49
CA VAL A 49 5.99 9.70 12.38
C VAL A 49 4.99 10.57 13.14
N GLU A 50 5.41 11.75 13.59
CA GLU A 50 4.57 12.70 14.32
C GLU A 50 3.45 13.26 13.43
N GLN A 51 3.73 13.45 12.14
CA GLN A 51 2.71 13.82 11.15
C GLN A 51 1.75 12.67 10.87
N LEU A 52 2.26 11.44 10.75
CA LEU A 52 1.46 10.24 10.53
C LEU A 52 0.43 10.03 11.66
N GLN A 53 0.83 10.26 12.91
CA GLN A 53 -0.05 10.12 14.08
C GLN A 53 -1.22 11.12 14.10
N LYS A 54 -1.09 12.25 13.40
CA LYS A 54 -2.14 13.28 13.29
C LYS A 54 -3.15 12.98 12.21
N LEU A 55 -2.93 11.96 11.38
CA LEU A 55 -3.83 11.63 10.29
C LEU A 55 -5.13 11.00 10.79
N ASP A 56 -6.22 11.43 10.18
CA ASP A 56 -7.51 10.79 10.31
C ASP A 56 -7.66 9.71 9.23
N PHE A 57 -7.32 8.47 9.58
CA PHE A 57 -7.40 7.33 8.68
C PHE A 57 -8.83 6.99 8.23
N SER A 58 -9.86 7.48 8.94
CA SER A 58 -11.27 7.28 8.52
C SER A 58 -11.63 8.06 7.25
N LYS A 59 -10.84 9.10 6.94
CA LYS A 59 -11.01 9.96 5.76
C LYS A 59 -10.07 9.60 4.60
N ILE A 60 -9.29 8.52 4.74
CA ILE A 60 -8.37 8.05 3.71
C ILE A 60 -9.05 6.92 2.94
N ASP A 61 -9.20 7.09 1.63
CA ASP A 61 -9.66 6.02 0.75
C ASP A 61 -8.54 4.96 0.58
N MET A 62 -8.78 3.78 1.14
CA MET A 62 -7.86 2.64 1.06
C MET A 62 -8.31 1.57 0.05
N THR A 63 -9.34 1.81 -0.75
CA THR A 63 -9.88 0.80 -1.68
C THR A 63 -8.83 0.27 -2.65
N GLU A 64 -7.93 1.12 -3.17
CA GLU A 64 -6.83 0.66 -4.03
C GLU A 64 -5.91 -0.34 -3.31
N PHE A 65 -5.53 -0.05 -2.06
CA PHE A 65 -4.70 -0.96 -1.27
C PHE A 65 -5.45 -2.26 -0.96
N GLN A 66 -6.70 -2.17 -0.52
CA GLN A 66 -7.54 -3.33 -0.24
C GLN A 66 -7.63 -4.26 -1.46
N ASN A 67 -7.90 -3.71 -2.64
CA ASN A 67 -7.95 -4.47 -3.89
C ASN A 67 -6.61 -5.12 -4.26
N SER A 68 -5.49 -4.57 -3.81
CA SER A 68 -4.16 -5.12 -4.07
C SER A 68 -3.77 -6.27 -3.13
N VAL A 69 -4.34 -6.32 -1.91
CA VAL A 69 -3.97 -7.31 -0.88
C VAL A 69 -5.04 -8.37 -0.64
N VAL A 70 -6.31 -8.08 -0.93
CA VAL A 70 -7.40 -9.05 -0.78
C VAL A 70 -7.24 -10.15 -1.83
N PRO A 71 -7.12 -11.43 -1.43
CA PRO A 71 -7.00 -12.51 -2.39
C PRO A 71 -8.32 -12.62 -3.16
N LYS A 72 -8.24 -12.63 -4.50
CA LYS A 72 -9.43 -12.72 -5.36
C LYS A 72 -10.13 -14.08 -5.27
N ASN A 73 -9.39 -15.13 -4.92
CA ASN A 73 -9.85 -16.51 -4.85
C ASN A 73 -9.49 -17.09 -3.48
N VAL A 74 -10.20 -16.69 -2.43
CA VAL A 74 -10.09 -17.37 -1.13
C VAL A 74 -10.92 -18.63 -1.18
N ASP A 75 -10.28 -19.78 -1.40
CA ASP A 75 -10.90 -21.06 -1.13
C ASP A 75 -10.96 -21.28 0.39
N LEU A 76 -12.16 -21.13 0.96
CA LEU A 76 -12.40 -21.32 2.38
C LEU A 76 -12.32 -22.81 2.76
N GLY A 77 -12.53 -23.72 1.81
CA GLY A 77 -12.36 -25.17 1.97
C GLY A 77 -10.91 -25.53 2.23
N ASP A 78 -10.00 -25.09 1.36
CA ASP A 78 -8.54 -25.32 1.51
C ASP A 78 -8.00 -24.73 2.82
N LYS A 79 -8.51 -23.56 3.21
CA LYS A 79 -8.14 -22.93 4.49
C LYS A 79 -8.68 -23.72 5.68
N ALA A 80 -9.93 -24.19 5.62
CA ALA A 80 -10.54 -24.99 6.67
C ALA A 80 -9.85 -26.35 6.82
N GLU A 81 -9.43 -26.97 5.72
CA GLU A 81 -8.64 -28.21 5.72
C GLU A 81 -7.27 -27.98 6.38
N LYS A 82 -6.52 -26.96 5.96
CA LYS A 82 -5.23 -26.60 6.59
C LYS A 82 -5.36 -26.25 8.08
N ILE A 83 -6.46 -25.60 8.48
CA ILE A 83 -6.75 -25.35 9.90
C ILE A 83 -7.03 -26.67 10.63
N ARG A 84 -7.85 -27.56 10.05
CA ARG A 84 -8.13 -28.90 10.61
C ARG A 84 -6.86 -29.73 10.73
N GLU A 85 -5.99 -29.73 9.74
CA GLU A 85 -4.71 -30.44 9.79
C GLU A 85 -3.82 -29.92 10.92
N ARG A 86 -3.72 -28.58 11.09
CA ARG A 86 -2.95 -27.99 12.20
C ARG A 86 -3.55 -28.33 13.56
N VAL A 87 -4.87 -28.24 13.69
CA VAL A 87 -5.58 -28.61 14.91
C VAL A 87 -5.36 -30.08 15.23
N ASN A 88 -5.51 -30.99 14.27
CA ASN A 88 -5.27 -32.43 14.47
C ASN A 88 -3.80 -32.73 14.80
N LYS A 89 -2.85 -32.05 14.16
CA LYS A 89 -1.41 -32.22 14.42
C LYS A 89 -0.98 -31.67 15.78
N GLN A 90 -1.65 -30.63 16.30
CA GLN A 90 -1.42 -30.08 17.64
C GLN A 90 -2.24 -30.78 18.74
N ALA A 91 -3.45 -31.26 18.41
CA ALA A 91 -4.32 -31.99 19.33
C ALA A 91 -3.77 -33.38 19.71
N VAL A 92 -2.78 -33.89 18.96
CA VAL A 92 -2.06 -35.14 19.30
C VAL A 92 -0.92 -34.91 20.31
N GLY A 93 -0.71 -33.69 20.81
CA GLY A 93 0.52 -33.32 21.54
C GLY A 93 0.39 -32.76 22.96
N GLY A 94 -0.76 -32.80 23.62
CA GLY A 94 -0.82 -32.26 24.98
C GLY A 94 -2.06 -32.66 25.75
N TYR A 95 -1.93 -33.69 26.59
CA TYR A 95 -2.47 -33.77 27.95
C TYR A 95 -2.21 -35.18 28.57
N TYR A 96 -0.92 -35.63 28.59
CA TYR A 96 -0.30 -36.81 29.26
C TYR A 96 -0.08 -38.15 28.50
N SER A 97 1.17 -38.65 28.57
CA SER A 97 1.66 -40.04 28.83
C SER A 97 3.20 -40.03 28.66
N GLU A 98 4.11 -40.33 29.59
CA GLU A 98 4.18 -41.20 30.77
C GLU A 98 4.34 -40.47 32.12
#